data_AF-A0A921AVS7-F1
#
_entry.id   AF-A0A921AVS7-F1
#
_cell.length_a   1.000
_cell.length_b   1.000
_cell.length_c   1.000
_cell.angle_alpha   90.00
_cell.angle_beta   90.00
_cell.angle_gamma   90.00
#
_symmetry.space_group_name_H-M   'P 1'
#
loop_
_entity.id
_entity.type
_entity.pdbx_description
1 polymer ?
#
loop_
_entity_poly.entity_id
_entity_poly.type
_entity_poly.pdbx_seq_one_letter_code
_entity_poly.pdbx_strand_id
1 'polypeptide(L)'
;MMMHACPYCSSEDIGLIDILGRIYSVGCRNCGMTGPQAESADEAEHAWNGLCLKICSHCISRPWGRAMAKRVQAMSEEAEHRQA
;
A
#
# COMPACT_ATOMS: atom_id res chain seq x y z
N MET A 1 -0.11 -1.81 14.16
CA MET A 1 0.28 -3.01 13.35
C MET A 1 1.76 -2.87 12.98
N MET A 2 2.46 -3.91 12.47
CA MET A 2 3.80 -3.67 11.89
C MET A 2 3.62 -3.15 10.46
N MET A 3 4.09 -1.93 10.18
CA MET A 3 4.03 -1.33 8.84
C MET A 3 5.13 -1.94 7.95
N HIS A 4 4.78 -2.25 6.70
CA HIS A 4 5.72 -2.72 5.69
C HIS A 4 6.69 -1.59 5.28
N ALA A 5 7.91 -1.97 4.90
CA ALA A 5 8.88 -1.04 4.31
C ALA A 5 8.30 -0.29 3.10
N CYS A 6 8.87 0.87 2.80
CA CYS A 6 8.45 1.70 1.68
C CYS A 6 8.39 0.90 0.37
N PRO A 7 7.22 0.82 -0.29
CA PRO A 7 7.08 0.00 -1.49
C PRO A 7 7.89 0.59 -2.66
N TYR A 8 8.22 1.88 -2.64
CA TYR A 8 9.00 2.50 -3.70
C TYR A 8 10.52 2.29 -3.52
N CYS A 9 11.07 2.70 -2.38
CA CYS A 9 12.52 2.75 -2.14
C CYS A 9 13.05 1.74 -1.11
N SER A 10 12.19 0.85 -0.59
CA SER A 10 12.57 -0.21 0.36
C SER A 10 12.99 0.26 1.76
N SER A 11 12.96 1.55 2.06
CA SER A 11 13.31 2.08 3.37
C SER A 11 12.31 1.65 4.45
N GLU A 12 12.81 1.26 5.62
CA GLU A 12 12.01 1.03 6.83
C GLU A 12 11.71 2.32 7.60
N ASP A 13 12.26 3.46 7.14
CA ASP A 13 12.03 4.76 7.76
C ASP A 13 10.68 5.36 7.33
N ILE A 14 9.62 4.80 7.91
CA ILE A 14 8.21 5.14 7.67
C ILE A 14 7.57 5.72 8.92
N GLY A 15 6.54 6.54 8.73
CA GLY A 15 5.82 7.17 9.83
C GLY A 15 4.40 7.52 9.49
N LEU A 16 3.56 7.55 10.52
CA LEU A 16 2.19 8.05 10.42
C LEU A 16 2.21 9.58 10.32
N ILE A 17 1.39 10.12 9.42
CA ILE A 17 1.15 11.53 9.20
C ILE A 17 -0.29 11.80 9.63
N ASP A 18 -0.44 12.62 10.66
CA ASP A 18 -1.74 13.17 11.08
C ASP A 18 -1.99 14.49 10.35
N ILE A 19 -3.07 14.55 9.61
CA ILE A 19 -3.56 15.72 8.90
C ILE A 19 -4.79 16.23 9.64
N LEU A 20 -4.59 17.27 10.46
CA LEU A 20 -5.62 18.03 11.15
C LEU A 20 -6.52 17.20 12.10
N GLY A 21 -6.02 16.08 12.63
CA GLY A 21 -6.69 15.24 13.62
C GLY A 21 -7.87 14.44 13.08
N ARG A 22 -8.05 14.39 11.75
CA ARG A 22 -9.21 13.75 11.10
C ARG A 22 -8.82 12.83 9.97
N ILE A 23 -7.65 13.03 9.37
CA ILE A 23 -7.17 12.26 8.24
C ILE A 23 -5.76 11.79 8.56
N TYR A 24 -5.50 10.51 8.37
CA TYR A 24 -4.22 9.87 8.60
C TYR A 24 -3.69 9.32 7.29
N SER A 25 -2.36 9.30 7.17
CA SER A 25 -1.67 8.61 6.08
C SER A 25 -0.34 8.06 6.59
N VAL A 26 0.31 7.19 5.83
CA VAL A 26 1.68 6.74 6.13
C VAL A 26 2.61 7.31 5.07
N GLY A 27 3.75 7.85 5.51
CA GLY A 27 4.77 8.42 4.64
C GLY A 27 6.13 7.77 4.84
N CYS A 28 6.91 7.68 3.77
CA CYS A 28 8.33 7.35 3.81
C CYS A 28 9.16 8.62 3.99
N ARG A 29 9.91 8.72 5.08
CA ARG A 29 10.78 9.87 5.37
C ARG A 29 12.02 9.92 4.47
N ASN A 30 12.41 8.79 3.88
CA ASN A 30 13.56 8.71 2.98
C ASN A 30 13.26 9.25 1.57
N CYS A 31 12.11 8.91 0.98
CA CYS A 31 11.80 9.26 -0.41
C CYS A 31 10.56 10.15 -0.61
N GLY A 32 9.87 10.53 0.47
CA GLY A 32 8.69 11.40 0.42
C GLY A 32 7.44 10.75 -0.17
N MET A 33 7.44 9.43 -0.37
CA MET A 33 6.25 8.72 -0.83
C MET A 33 5.19 8.72 0.27
N THR A 34 3.97 9.09 -0.09
CA THR A 34 2.81 9.10 0.81
C THR A 34 1.79 8.05 0.37
N GLY A 35 1.23 7.34 1.34
CA GLY A 35 0.18 6.36 1.13
C GLY A 35 -1.20 6.98 0.95
N PRO A 36 -2.24 6.14 0.82
CA PRO A 36 -3.63 6.59 0.86
C PRO A 36 -3.96 7.31 2.17
N GLN A 37 -4.98 8.16 2.10
CA GLN A 37 -5.56 8.82 3.26
C GLN A 37 -6.67 7.95 3.85
N ALA A 38 -6.80 7.96 5.18
CA ALA A 38 -7.86 7.26 5.91
C ALA A 38 -8.34 8.07 7.12
N GLU A 39 -9.49 7.72 7.70
CA GLU A 39 -10.07 8.46 8.83
C GLU A 39 -9.49 8.02 10.18
N SER A 40 -8.73 6.92 10.20
CA SER A 40 -8.03 6.42 11.39
C SER A 40 -6.59 5.99 11.08
N ALA A 41 -5.76 5.98 12.12
CA ALA A 41 -4.38 5.50 12.04
C ALA A 41 -4.30 4.03 11.57
N ASP A 42 -5.14 3.16 12.13
CA ASP A 42 -5.18 1.73 11.80
C ASP A 42 -5.57 1.47 10.33
N GLU A 43 -6.51 2.24 9.79
CA GLU A 43 -6.88 2.17 8.38
C GLU A 43 -5.77 2.69 7.47
N ALA A 44 -5.06 3.75 7.87
CA ALA A 44 -3.92 4.27 7.13
C ALA A 44 -2.77 3.24 7.08
N GLU A 45 -2.48 2.57 8.20
CA GLU A 45 -1.50 1.47 8.28
C GLU A 45 -1.90 0.29 7.38
N HIS A 46 -3.19 -0.13 7.42
CA HIS A 46 -3.70 -1.18 6.53
C HIS A 46 -3.58 -0.81 5.06
N ALA A 47 -3.97 0.42 4.70
CA ALA A 47 -3.92 0.91 3.34
C ALA A 47 -2.47 0.96 2.82
N TRP A 48 -1.53 1.40 3.66
CA TRP A 48 -0.09 1.37 3.38
C TRP A 48 0.41 -0.05 3.11
N ASN A 49 0.08 -0.99 4.00
CA ASN A 49 0.51 -2.39 3.85
C ASN A 49 -0.03 -3.03 2.56
N GLY A 50 -1.23 -2.63 2.12
CA GLY A 50 -1.84 -3.04 0.86
C GLY A 50 -1.10 -2.57 -0.41
N LEU A 51 -0.24 -1.55 -0.33
CA LEU A 51 0.57 -1.09 -1.46
C LEU A 51 1.64 -2.12 -1.87
N CYS A 52 2.00 -3.02 -0.96
CA CYS A 52 3.04 -4.02 -1.17
C CYS A 52 2.76 -4.90 -2.41
N LEU A 53 1.50 -5.15 -2.75
CA LEU A 53 1.13 -6.00 -3.89
C LEU A 53 0.81 -5.19 -5.17
N LYS A 54 0.63 -3.87 -5.04
CA LYS A 54 0.20 -3.00 -6.15
C LYS A 54 1.37 -2.28 -6.82
N ILE A 55 2.30 -1.76 -6.03
CA ILE A 55 3.36 -0.84 -6.51
C ILE A 55 4.74 -1.14 -5.92
N CYS A 56 4.88 -2.16 -5.08
CA CYS A 56 6.16 -2.45 -4.43
C CYS A 56 7.20 -2.96 -5.42
N SER A 57 8.34 -2.29 -5.45
CA SER A 57 9.50 -2.69 -6.24
C SER A 57 9.97 -4.10 -5.88
N HIS A 58 9.94 -4.49 -4.59
CA HIS A 58 10.28 -5.85 -4.15
C HIS A 58 9.34 -6.91 -4.72
N CYS A 59 8.05 -6.62 -4.77
CA CYS A 59 7.06 -7.58 -5.27
C CYS A 59 7.08 -7.60 -6.80
N ILE A 60 7.08 -6.45 -7.47
CA ILE A 60 6.98 -6.37 -8.92
C ILE A 60 8.27 -6.81 -9.64
N SER A 61 9.44 -6.60 -9.03
CA SER A 61 10.73 -6.95 -9.65
C SER A 61 11.02 -8.46 -9.67
N ARG A 62 10.37 -9.26 -8.82
CA ARG A 62 10.60 -10.70 -8.76
C ARG A 62 9.73 -11.45 -9.78
N PRO A 63 10.23 -12.52 -10.43
CA PRO A 63 9.50 -13.23 -11.50
C PRO A 63 8.07 -13.66 -11.09
N TRP A 64 7.88 -14.00 -9.82
CA TRP A 64 6.61 -14.43 -9.26
C TRP A 64 5.66 -13.28 -8.87
N GLY A 65 6.16 -12.08 -8.58
CA GLY A 65 5.26 -11.00 -8.14
C GLY A 65 4.55 -10.29 -9.30
N ARG A 66 5.10 -10.32 -10.52
CA ARG A 66 4.33 -10.02 -11.74
C ARG A 66 3.16 -11.00 -11.96
N ALA A 67 3.38 -12.29 -11.67
CA ALA A 67 2.32 -13.29 -11.76
C ALA A 67 1.24 -13.10 -10.67
N MET A 68 1.65 -12.71 -9.46
CA MET A 68 0.73 -12.41 -8.36
C MET A 68 -0.08 -11.13 -8.62
N ALA A 69 0.54 -10.06 -9.11
CA ALA A 69 -0.14 -8.82 -9.47
C ALA A 69 -1.23 -9.05 -10.54
N LYS A 70 -0.92 -9.83 -11.59
CA LYS A 70 -1.91 -10.23 -12.60
C LYS A 70 -3.09 -10.98 -11.99
N ARG A 71 -2.83 -11.87 -11.03
CA ARG A 71 -3.88 -12.68 -10.38
C ARG A 71 -4.78 -11.83 -9.48
N VAL A 72 -4.21 -10.88 -8.74
CA VAL A 72 -4.97 -9.92 -7.92
C VAL A 72 -5.85 -9.03 -8.80
N GLN A 73 -5.32 -8.57 -9.94
CA GLN A 73 -6.10 -7.77 -10.88
C GLN A 73 -7.28 -8.55 -11.46
N ALA A 74 -7.07 -9.78 -11.92
CA ALA A 74 -8.14 -10.65 -12.41
C ALA A 74 -9.22 -10.91 -11.35
N MET A 75 -8.82 -11.12 -10.08
CA MET A 75 -9.78 -11.31 -8.99
C MET A 75 -10.62 -10.04 -8.70
N SER A 76 -10.04 -8.85 -8.85
CA SER A 76 -10.75 -7.57 -8.68
C SER A 76 -11.79 -7.38 -9.79
N GLU A 77 -11.42 -7.63 -11.04
CA GLU A 77 -12.30 -7.52 -12.21
C GLU A 77 -13.47 -8.54 -12.11
N GLU A 78 -13.19 -9.76 -11.64
CA GLU A 78 -14.22 -10.78 -11.38
C GLU A 78 -15.17 -10.38 -10.24
N ALA A 79 -14.66 -9.72 -9.19
CA ALA A 79 -15.48 -9.26 -8.08
C ALA A 79 -16.42 -8.11 -8.50
N GLU A 80 -15.95 -7.19 -9.34
CA GLU A 80 -16.73 -6.10 -9.90
C GLU A 80 -17.84 -6.63 -10.84
N HIS A 81 -17.53 -7.62 -11.67
CA HIS A 81 -18.51 -8.24 -12.57
C HIS A 81 -19.60 -9.02 -11.82
N ARG A 82 -19.34 -9.52 -10.61
CA ARG A 82 -20.34 -10.22 -9.79
C ARG A 82 -21.28 -9.29 -9.02
N GLN A 83 -20.97 -7.99 -8.98
CA GLN A 83 -21.77 -6.97 -8.29
C GLN A 83 -22.62 -6.11 -9.25
N ALA A 84 -22.51 -6.33 -10.56
CA ALA A 84 -23.32 -5.72 -11.62
C ALA A 84 -24.44 -6.66 -12.07
#